data_AF-A0A7L2CWE7-F1
#
_entry.id   AF-A0A7L2CWE7-F1
#
_cell.length_a   1.000
_cell.length_b   1.000
_cell.length_c   1.000
_cell.angle_alpha   90.00
_cell.angle_beta   90.00
_cell.angle_gamma   90.00
#
_symmetry.space_group_name_H-M   'P 1'
#
loop_
_entity.id
_entity.type
_entity.pdbx_description
1 polymer ?
#
loop_
_entity_poly.entity_id
_entity_poly.type
_entity_poly.pdbx_seq_one_letter_code
_entity_poly.pdbx_strand_id
1 'polypeptide(L)'
;VWQAVREERASVLVHCSDGWDRTAQVCSLASLLLDPFYRTFKGFMVLIEKEWIAMGHKFSHRCGHLDGDPKEVSPVFTQFVECVWQLMQQFPCSFEFSERFLLEIHDHVYSCQFGNFLGTCHKDR
;
A
#
# COMPACT_ATOMS: atom_id res chain seq x y z
N VAL A 1 5.93 -4.85 14.48
CA VAL A 1 5.22 -5.97 13.79
C VAL A 1 6.22 -6.98 13.24
N TRP A 2 7.08 -6.63 12.28
CA TRP A 2 7.99 -7.61 11.66
C TRP A 2 8.93 -8.30 12.68
N GLN A 3 9.48 -7.55 13.65
CA GLN A 3 10.36 -8.11 14.69
C GLN A 3 9.64 -9.18 15.53
N ALA A 4 8.45 -8.87 16.06
CA ALA A 4 7.66 -9.84 16.82
C ALA A 4 7.35 -11.12 16.02
N VAL A 5 7.09 -11.00 14.72
CA VAL A 5 6.86 -12.17 13.85
C VAL A 5 8.16 -12.97 13.63
N ARG A 6 9.26 -12.29 13.32
CA ARG A 6 10.53 -12.94 12.92
C ARG A 6 11.33 -13.46 14.12
N GLU A 7 11.46 -12.66 15.16
CA GLU A 7 12.35 -12.90 16.30
C GLU A 7 11.62 -13.62 17.43
N GLU A 8 10.42 -13.16 17.79
CA GLU A 8 9.63 -13.73 18.89
C GLU A 8 8.71 -14.88 18.44
N ARG A 9 8.56 -15.09 17.12
CA ARG A 9 7.64 -16.06 16.51
C ARG A 9 6.20 -15.89 16.99
N ALA A 10 5.80 -14.66 17.26
CA ALA A 10 4.46 -14.32 17.74
C ALA A 10 3.51 -14.00 16.57
N SER A 11 2.25 -14.41 16.72
CA SER A 11 1.16 -13.91 15.85
C SER A 11 0.74 -12.51 16.30
N VAL A 12 0.55 -11.59 15.35
CA VAL A 12 0.23 -10.19 15.64
C VAL A 12 -1.08 -9.79 14.95
N LEU A 13 -2.02 -9.27 15.72
CA LEU A 13 -3.22 -8.61 15.19
C LEU A 13 -2.94 -7.11 15.04
N VAL A 14 -3.02 -6.61 13.79
CA VAL A 14 -2.89 -5.18 13.51
C VAL A 14 -4.27 -4.61 13.23
N HIS A 15 -4.71 -3.66 14.05
CA HIS A 15 -5.92 -2.90 13.80
C HIS A 15 -5.72 -1.42 14.14
N CYS A 16 -6.59 -0.58 13.58
CA CYS A 16 -6.75 0.82 13.95
C CYS A 16 -8.25 1.07 14.18
N SER A 17 -8.75 2.27 13.87
CA SER A 17 -10.18 2.60 13.90
C SER A 17 -10.97 1.73 12.93
N ASP A 18 -10.88 2.01 11.61
CA ASP A 18 -11.66 1.29 10.59
C ASP A 18 -10.86 0.20 9.85
N GLY A 19 -9.53 0.17 10.03
CA GLY A 19 -8.68 -0.90 9.49
C GLY A 19 -8.32 -0.81 8.00
N TRP A 20 -8.69 0.25 7.26
CA TRP A 20 -8.38 0.38 5.83
C TRP A 20 -7.27 1.40 5.47
N ASP A 21 -6.79 2.19 6.44
CA ASP A 21 -5.74 3.20 6.22
C ASP A 21 -4.41 2.76 6.86
N ARG A 22 -4.22 3.07 8.14
CA ARG A 22 -2.99 2.76 8.91
C ARG A 22 -2.70 1.26 8.99
N THR A 23 -3.74 0.43 9.06
CA THR A 23 -3.57 -1.03 9.04
C THR A 23 -2.98 -1.49 7.71
N ALA A 24 -3.48 -1.01 6.57
CA ALA A 24 -2.95 -1.36 5.25
C ALA A 24 -1.47 -0.94 5.13
N GLN A 25 -1.11 0.26 5.61
CA GLN A 25 0.28 0.73 5.65
C GLN A 25 1.18 -0.22 6.45
N VAL A 26 0.82 -0.52 7.70
CA VAL A 26 1.64 -1.32 8.60
C VAL A 26 1.74 -2.78 8.13
N CYS A 27 0.63 -3.38 7.69
CA CYS A 27 0.62 -4.74 7.17
C CYS A 27 1.45 -4.87 5.88
N SER A 28 1.35 -3.90 4.97
CA SER A 28 2.13 -3.91 3.73
C SER A 28 3.63 -3.77 3.99
N LEU A 29 4.04 -2.81 4.84
CA LEU A 29 5.45 -2.60 5.18
C LEU A 29 6.04 -3.79 5.93
N ALA A 30 5.29 -4.39 6.87
CA ALA A 30 5.72 -5.60 7.54
C ALA A 30 5.91 -6.76 6.55
N SER A 31 5.00 -6.91 5.57
CA SER A 31 5.10 -7.94 4.54
C SER A 31 6.36 -7.78 3.67
N LEU A 32 6.69 -6.56 3.25
CA LEU A 32 7.93 -6.27 2.50
C LEU A 32 9.20 -6.64 3.26
N LEU A 33 9.20 -6.39 4.57
CA LEU A 33 10.34 -6.69 5.46
C LEU A 33 10.48 -8.19 5.76
N LEU A 34 9.38 -8.96 5.71
CA LEU A 34 9.36 -10.37 6.05
C LEU A 34 9.55 -11.28 4.83
N ASP A 35 8.99 -10.94 3.68
CA ASP A 35 8.94 -11.83 2.51
C ASP A 35 9.59 -11.17 1.27
N PRO A 36 10.72 -11.72 0.77
CA PRO A 36 11.36 -11.25 -0.46
C PRO A 36 10.46 -11.27 -1.70
N PHE A 37 9.43 -12.12 -1.74
CA PHE A 37 8.50 -12.17 -2.86
C PHE A 37 7.89 -10.80 -3.14
N TYR A 38 7.44 -10.07 -2.10
CA TYR A 38 6.81 -8.76 -2.25
C TYR A 38 7.77 -7.65 -2.72
N ARG A 39 9.08 -7.92 -2.78
CA ARG A 39 10.11 -7.01 -3.32
C ARG A 39 10.41 -7.24 -4.81
N THR A 40 9.67 -8.13 -5.46
CA THR A 40 9.63 -8.33 -6.92
C THR A 40 8.55 -7.46 -7.56
N PHE A 41 8.61 -7.21 -8.87
CA PHE A 41 7.54 -6.49 -9.59
C PHE A 41 6.18 -7.15 -9.37
N LYS A 42 6.11 -8.47 -9.59
CA LYS A 42 4.87 -9.24 -9.43
C LYS A 42 4.39 -9.23 -7.98
N GLY A 43 5.30 -9.45 -7.03
CA GLY A 43 4.95 -9.48 -5.62
C GLY A 43 4.44 -8.13 -5.13
N PHE A 44 5.05 -7.02 -5.54
CA PHE A 44 4.59 -5.69 -5.15
C PHE A 44 3.18 -5.39 -5.67
N MET A 45 2.89 -5.74 -6.92
CA MET A 45 1.53 -5.62 -7.48
C MET A 45 0.53 -6.49 -6.70
N VAL A 46 0.90 -7.74 -6.38
CA VAL A 46 0.07 -8.63 -5.55
C VAL A 46 -0.15 -8.05 -4.15
N LEU A 47 0.87 -7.41 -3.56
CA LEU A 47 0.76 -6.77 -2.25
C LEU A 47 -0.26 -5.63 -2.27
N ILE A 48 -0.21 -4.77 -3.28
CA ILE A 48 -1.16 -3.66 -3.44
C ILE A 48 -2.58 -4.20 -3.64
N GLU A 49 -2.75 -5.16 -4.55
CA GLU A 49 -4.05 -5.80 -4.80
C GLU A 49 -4.61 -6.42 -3.51
N LYS A 50 -3.77 -7.11 -2.73
CA LYS A 50 -4.20 -7.80 -1.51
C LYS A 50 -4.48 -6.85 -0.35
N GLU A 51 -3.53 -6.00 0.04
CA GLU A 51 -3.60 -5.22 1.28
C GLU A 51 -4.31 -3.87 1.13
N TRP A 52 -4.46 -3.37 -0.11
CA TRP A 52 -5.09 -2.07 -0.36
C TRP A 52 -6.41 -2.21 -1.10
N ILE A 53 -6.41 -2.88 -2.26
CA ILE A 53 -7.59 -2.94 -3.12
C ILE A 53 -8.63 -3.89 -2.54
N ALA A 54 -8.26 -5.15 -2.29
CA ALA A 54 -9.16 -6.17 -1.77
C ALA A 54 -9.62 -5.89 -0.33
N MET A 55 -8.74 -5.30 0.49
CA MET A 55 -9.06 -4.93 1.88
C MET A 55 -9.79 -3.58 2.02
N GLY A 56 -10.19 -2.96 0.90
CA GLY A 56 -11.13 -1.84 0.91
C GLY A 56 -10.53 -0.49 1.29
N HIS A 57 -9.27 -0.25 0.95
CA HIS A 57 -8.74 1.11 0.99
C HIS A 57 -9.56 2.01 0.07
N LYS A 58 -10.02 3.14 0.61
CA LYS A 58 -10.96 4.05 -0.04
C LYS A 58 -10.26 4.99 -1.04
N PHE A 59 -9.60 4.45 -2.05
CA PHE A 59 -8.84 5.22 -3.04
C PHE A 59 -9.64 6.42 -3.60
N SER A 60 -10.89 6.21 -4.03
CA SER A 60 -11.71 7.31 -4.57
C SER A 60 -11.91 8.48 -3.61
N HIS A 61 -12.10 8.21 -2.31
CA HIS A 61 -12.25 9.26 -1.29
C HIS A 61 -10.90 9.87 -0.93
N ARG A 62 -9.88 9.04 -0.71
CA ARG A 62 -8.56 9.48 -0.23
C ARG A 62 -7.80 10.28 -1.29
N CYS A 63 -7.98 9.95 -2.57
CA CYS A 63 -7.34 10.59 -3.71
C CYS A 63 -8.22 11.65 -4.40
N GLY A 64 -9.47 11.84 -3.96
CA GLY A 64 -10.37 12.85 -4.53
C GLY A 64 -10.72 12.61 -6.00
N HIS A 65 -10.97 11.36 -6.39
CA HIS A 65 -11.30 11.02 -7.79
C HIS A 65 -12.66 11.59 -8.23
N LEU A 66 -13.55 11.83 -7.26
CA LEU A 66 -14.88 12.40 -7.46
C LEU A 66 -15.06 13.62 -6.54
N ASP A 67 -16.05 14.44 -6.83
CA ASP A 67 -16.46 15.53 -5.94
C ASP A 67 -17.10 14.95 -4.67
N GLY A 68 -16.30 14.89 -3.59
CA GLY A 68 -16.64 14.27 -2.30
C GLY A 68 -16.25 15.16 -1.13
N ASP A 69 -16.38 14.67 0.11
CA ASP A 69 -16.00 15.45 1.30
C ASP A 69 -14.48 15.74 1.30
N PRO A 70 -14.05 17.03 1.24
CA PRO A 70 -12.63 17.38 1.28
C PRO A 70 -11.91 16.88 2.54
N LYS A 71 -12.64 16.60 3.63
CA LYS A 71 -12.09 16.06 4.88
C LYS A 71 -11.69 14.59 4.77
N GLU A 72 -12.22 13.86 3.79
CA GLU A 72 -11.89 12.46 3.54
C GLU A 72 -10.62 12.30 2.68
N VAL A 73 -10.16 13.37 2.03
CA VAL A 73 -8.93 13.37 1.22
C VAL A 73 -7.71 13.29 2.14
N SER A 74 -6.83 12.34 1.89
CA SER A 74 -5.63 12.13 2.72
C SER A 74 -4.57 11.32 1.97
N PRO A 75 -3.27 11.66 2.08
CA PRO A 75 -2.18 11.06 1.30
C PRO A 75 -1.73 9.69 1.85
N VAL A 76 -2.66 8.81 2.23
CA VAL A 76 -2.36 7.53 2.92
C VAL A 76 -1.53 6.59 2.05
N PHE A 77 -1.91 6.40 0.78
CA PHE A 77 -1.15 5.58 -0.15
C PHE A 77 0.19 6.24 -0.52
N THR A 78 0.23 7.57 -0.68
CA THR A 78 1.46 8.32 -0.90
C THR A 78 2.48 8.12 0.23
N GLN A 79 2.02 8.15 1.49
CA GLN A 79 2.87 7.85 2.65
C GLN A 79 3.44 6.42 2.59
N PHE A 80 2.65 5.45 2.14
CA PHE A 80 3.15 4.08 1.94
C PHE A 80 4.24 4.03 0.86
N VAL A 81 4.01 4.66 -0.30
CA VAL A 81 4.99 4.73 -1.39
C VAL A 81 6.30 5.37 -0.91
N GLU A 82 6.21 6.47 -0.16
CA GLU A 82 7.38 7.12 0.47
C GLU A 82 8.13 6.15 1.40
N CYS A 83 7.42 5.42 2.26
CA CYS A 83 8.06 4.41 3.11
C CYS A 83 8.76 3.30 2.31
N VAL A 84 8.19 2.87 1.17
CA VAL A 84 8.86 1.89 0.29
C VAL A 84 10.12 2.49 -0.33
N TRP A 85 10.06 3.74 -0.79
CA TRP A 85 11.23 4.44 -1.31
C TRP A 85 12.34 4.56 -0.26
N GLN A 86 12.01 4.92 0.99
CA GLN A 86 12.96 4.96 2.11
C GLN A 86 13.63 3.60 2.37
N LEU A 87 12.90 2.50 2.24
CA LEU A 87 13.48 1.15 2.33
C LEU A 87 14.41 0.85 1.16
N MET A 88 14.09 1.30 -0.06
CA MET A 88 14.96 1.14 -1.21
C MET A 88 16.28 1.92 -1.07
N GLN A 89 16.23 3.14 -0.50
CA GLN A 89 17.43 3.91 -0.19
C GLN A 89 18.32 3.20 0.84
N GLN A 90 17.73 2.59 1.87
CA GLN A 90 18.47 1.86 2.89
C GLN A 90 19.01 0.51 2.40
N PHE A 91 18.33 -0.12 1.44
CA PHE A 91 18.68 -1.44 0.92
C PHE A 91 18.72 -1.47 -0.62
N PRO A 92 19.75 -0.87 -1.25
CA PRO A 92 19.77 -0.65 -2.71
C PRO A 92 19.67 -1.91 -3.58
N CYS A 93 20.05 -3.07 -3.06
CA CYS A 93 20.04 -4.35 -3.79
C CYS A 93 18.89 -5.29 -3.38
N SER A 94 17.96 -4.83 -2.55
CA SER A 94 16.92 -5.68 -1.95
C SER A 94 15.61 -5.70 -2.72
N PHE A 95 15.45 -4.82 -3.71
CA PHE A 95 14.24 -4.64 -4.51
C PHE A 95 14.55 -4.84 -6.00
N GLU A 96 13.67 -5.53 -6.71
CA GLU A 96 13.80 -5.76 -8.15
C GLU A 96 13.45 -4.49 -8.95
N PHE A 97 12.54 -3.68 -8.42
CA PHE A 97 12.05 -2.46 -9.06
C PHE A 97 12.80 -1.20 -8.61
N SER A 98 12.70 -0.14 -9.41
CA SER A 98 13.35 1.14 -9.18
C SER A 98 12.36 2.21 -8.72
N GLU A 99 12.88 3.37 -8.30
CA GLU A 99 12.07 4.55 -7.94
C GLU A 99 11.06 4.91 -9.03
N ARG A 100 11.43 4.77 -10.30
CA ARG A 100 10.54 5.04 -11.43
C ARG A 100 9.26 4.21 -11.37
N PHE A 101 9.34 2.94 -10.95
CA PHE A 101 8.16 2.08 -10.83
C PHE A 101 7.21 2.58 -9.73
N LEU A 102 7.75 3.09 -8.61
CA LEU A 102 6.94 3.67 -7.54
C LEU A 102 6.21 4.94 -7.99
N LEU A 103 6.92 5.81 -8.72
CA LEU A 103 6.35 7.03 -9.29
C LEU A 103 5.27 6.71 -10.32
N GLU A 104 5.51 5.74 -11.21
CA GLU A 104 4.50 5.32 -12.19
C GLU A 104 3.25 4.77 -11.51
N ILE A 105 3.37 3.95 -10.45
CA ILE A 105 2.18 3.51 -9.69
C ILE A 105 1.46 4.71 -9.06
N HIS A 106 2.21 5.62 -8.44
CA HIS A 106 1.65 6.80 -7.78
C HIS A 106 0.88 7.67 -8.78
N ASP A 107 1.45 7.99 -9.94
CA ASP A 107 0.78 8.76 -10.99
C ASP A 107 -0.52 8.08 -11.43
N HIS A 108 -0.51 6.75 -11.59
CA HIS A 108 -1.69 6.02 -12.06
C HIS A 108 -2.80 5.90 -10.99
N VAL A 109 -2.46 6.02 -9.70
CA VAL A 109 -3.47 6.15 -8.63
C VAL A 109 -4.28 7.43 -8.78
N TYR A 110 -3.69 8.53 -9.26
CA TYR A 110 -4.40 9.81 -9.43
C TYR A 110 -4.99 10.01 -10.83
N SER A 111 -4.35 9.46 -11.87
CA SER A 111 -4.77 9.66 -13.27
C SER A 111 -6.16 9.08 -13.58
N CYS A 112 -6.62 8.09 -12.82
CA CYS A 112 -7.82 7.30 -13.10
C CYS A 112 -7.80 6.61 -14.49
N GLN A 113 -6.63 6.46 -15.12
CA GLN A 113 -6.49 5.85 -16.44
C GLN A 113 -6.85 4.35 -16.43
N PHE A 114 -6.61 3.68 -15.31
CA PHE A 114 -6.89 2.26 -15.12
C PHE A 114 -7.91 2.06 -14.00
N GLY A 115 -8.73 1.01 -14.12
CA GLY A 115 -9.82 0.73 -13.19
C GLY A 115 -9.40 0.24 -11.80
N ASN A 116 -8.13 -0.16 -11.62
CA ASN A 116 -7.64 -0.81 -10.39
C ASN A 116 -7.90 0.01 -9.12
N PHE A 117 -7.72 1.33 -9.20
CA PHE A 117 -7.83 2.23 -8.04
C PHE A 117 -9.17 2.97 -7.96
N LEU A 118 -10.15 2.64 -8.80
CA LEU A 118 -11.48 3.28 -8.77
C LEU A 118 -12.33 2.72 -7.63
N GLY A 119 -13.29 3.51 -7.14
CA GLY A 119 -14.21 3.09 -6.07
C GLY A 119 -13.56 2.99 -4.68
N THR A 120 -14.33 2.48 -3.71
CA THR A 120 -13.90 2.43 -2.31
C THR A 120 -13.73 1.03 -1.75
N CYS A 121 -14.32 0.02 -2.38
CA CYS A 121 -14.19 -1.37 -1.98
C CYS A 121 -14.40 -2.31 -3.17
N HIS A 122 -14.14 -3.60 -3.00
CA HIS A 122 -14.39 -4.61 -4.04
C HIS A 122 -15.85 -4.67 -4.48
N LYS A 123 -16.83 -4.33 -3.62
CA LYS A 123 -18.24 -4.33 -4.02
C LYS A 123 -18.56 -3.20 -5.02
N ASP A 124 -17.81 -2.11 -4.97
CA ASP A 124 -17.98 -0.97 -5.87
C ASP A 124 -17.27 -1.18 -7.22
N ARG A 125 -16.35 -2.15 -7.28
CA ARG A 125 -15.54 -2.49 -8.46
C ARG A 125 -16.12 -3.69 -9.20
#